data_AF-A0A967U706-F1
#
_entry.id   AF-A0A967U706-F1
#
_cell.length_a   1.000
_cell.length_b   1.000
_cell.length_c   1.000
_cell.angle_alpha   90.00
_cell.angle_beta   90.00
_cell.angle_gamma   90.00
#
_symmetry.space_group_name_H-M   'P 1'
#
loop_
_entity.id
_entity.type
_entity.pdbx_description
1 polymer ?
#
loop_
_entity_poly.entity_id
_entity_poly.type
_entity_poly.pdbx_seq_one_letter_code
_entity_poly.pdbx_strand_id
1 'polypeptide(L)'
;MADGARPDVFAQLLGRGDLPNISKYVVEKGTCTNAVTVFPSTTGPAYTPYLLGKFPGRCNFPGIRWFDKKEFSKNFFSYKRFRSYIGYETYLMNSDISKEHKTIFEIIPDSLSILNE
;
A
#
# COMPACT_ATOMS: atom_id res chain seq x y z
N MET A 1 -9.00 0.19 -1.45
CA MET A 1 -8.49 -0.59 -0.31
C MET A 1 -9.05 0.02 0.96
N ALA A 2 -9.55 -0.78 1.90
CA ALA A 2 -10.03 -0.28 3.18
C ALA A 2 -8.88 -0.37 4.21
N ASP A 3 -8.32 0.78 4.61
CA ASP A 3 -7.18 0.83 5.54
C ASP A 3 -7.60 0.37 6.94
N GLY A 4 -6.73 -0.37 7.62
CA GLY A 4 -6.98 -0.88 8.98
C GLY A 4 -8.19 -1.81 9.12
N ALA A 5 -8.76 -2.31 8.02
CA ALA A 5 -9.96 -3.14 8.02
C ALA A 5 -9.65 -4.54 8.57
N ARG A 6 -9.83 -4.70 9.87
CA ARG A 6 -9.63 -5.98 10.55
C ARG A 6 -10.64 -7.04 10.08
N PRO A 7 -10.20 -8.27 9.79
CA PRO A 7 -11.08 -9.33 9.29
C PRO A 7 -12.14 -9.76 10.32
N ASP A 8 -11.81 -9.74 11.61
CA ASP A 8 -12.74 -10.14 12.67
C ASP A 8 -13.89 -9.14 12.86
N VAL A 9 -13.59 -7.84 12.79
CA VAL A 9 -14.63 -6.78 12.82
C VAL A 9 -15.54 -6.89 11.60
N PHE A 10 -14.95 -7.11 10.42
CA PHE A 10 -15.71 -7.26 9.19
C PHE A 10 -16.66 -8.48 9.23
N ALA A 11 -16.17 -9.63 9.74
CA ALA A 11 -16.98 -10.83 9.90
C ALA A 11 -18.14 -10.63 10.90
N GLN A 12 -17.90 -9.93 12.00
CA GLN A 12 -18.95 -9.60 12.99
C GLN A 12 -20.04 -8.72 12.38
N LEU A 13 -19.67 -7.67 11.65
CA LEU A 13 -20.63 -6.77 11.00
C LEU A 13 -21.45 -7.49 9.91
N LEU A 14 -20.81 -8.37 9.12
CA LEU A 14 -21.53 -9.23 8.18
C LEU A 14 -22.52 -10.16 8.88
N GLY A 15 -22.08 -10.84 9.94
CA GLY A 15 -22.94 -11.78 10.69
C GLY A 15 -24.14 -11.10 11.36
N ARG A 16 -24.03 -9.82 11.70
CA ARG A 16 -25.13 -9.00 12.25
C ARG A 16 -26.09 -8.47 11.18
N GLY A 17 -25.74 -8.58 9.90
CA GLY A 17 -26.51 -7.98 8.80
C GLY A 17 -26.27 -6.48 8.61
N ASP A 18 -25.25 -5.90 9.26
CA ASP A 18 -24.94 -4.46 9.21
C ASP A 18 -24.30 -4.04 7.86
N LEU A 19 -23.90 -5.01 7.03
CA LEU A 19 -23.27 -4.79 5.73
C LEU A 19 -24.08 -5.42 4.58
N PRO A 20 -25.36 -5.04 4.38
CA PRO A 20 -26.28 -5.74 3.47
C PRO A 20 -25.85 -5.67 2.01
N ASN A 21 -25.29 -4.54 1.58
CA ASN A 21 -24.80 -4.38 0.20
C ASN A 21 -23.54 -5.23 -0.06
N ILE A 22 -22.63 -5.31 0.92
CA ILE A 22 -21.43 -6.13 0.79
C ILE A 22 -21.81 -7.61 0.76
N SER A 23 -22.76 -8.04 1.62
CA SER A 23 -23.31 -9.41 1.58
C SER A 23 -23.84 -9.75 0.18
N LYS A 24 -24.79 -8.95 -0.31
CA LYS A 24 -25.50 -9.19 -1.57
C LYS A 24 -24.60 -9.15 -2.81
N TYR A 25 -23.69 -8.18 -2.90
CA TYR A 25 -22.96 -7.91 -4.13
C TYR A 25 -21.55 -8.53 -4.16
N VAL A 26 -20.94 -8.81 -2.99
CA VAL A 26 -19.56 -9.30 -2.90
C VAL A 26 -19.50 -10.71 -2.32
N VAL A 27 -20.11 -10.95 -1.17
CA VAL A 27 -19.95 -12.23 -0.45
C VAL A 27 -20.79 -13.34 -1.09
N GLU A 28 -22.09 -13.13 -1.27
CA GLU A 28 -23.02 -14.13 -1.82
C GLU A 28 -22.69 -14.52 -3.26
N LYS A 29 -22.09 -13.60 -4.03
CA LYS A 29 -21.72 -13.80 -5.45
C LYS A 29 -20.25 -14.15 -5.64
N GLY A 30 -19.45 -14.16 -4.58
CA GLY A 30 -18.00 -14.19 -4.67
C GLY A 30 -17.36 -15.05 -3.59
N THR A 31 -16.18 -14.64 -3.14
CA THR A 31 -15.42 -15.35 -2.10
C THR A 31 -14.89 -14.35 -1.08
N CYS A 32 -15.02 -14.71 0.19
CA CYS A 32 -14.45 -13.96 1.31
C CYS A 32 -13.48 -14.88 2.06
N THR A 33 -12.22 -14.46 2.19
CA THR A 33 -11.19 -15.23 2.88
C THR A 33 -10.21 -14.32 3.59
N ASN A 34 -9.58 -14.83 4.63
CA ASN A 34 -8.53 -14.13 5.36
C ASN A 34 -7.22 -14.18 4.60
N ALA A 35 -6.47 -13.08 4.66
CA ALA A 35 -5.14 -12.97 4.07
C ALA A 35 -4.16 -12.37 5.09
N VAL A 36 -2.87 -12.63 4.88
CA VAL A 36 -1.78 -12.09 5.70
C VAL A 36 -1.14 -10.92 4.95
N THR A 37 -1.03 -9.78 5.62
CA THR A 37 -0.32 -8.61 5.10
C THR A 37 1.19 -8.72 5.34
N VAL A 38 1.96 -7.76 4.82
CA VAL A 38 3.40 -7.70 5.02
C VAL A 38 3.75 -7.22 6.43
N PHE A 39 5.00 -7.46 6.84
CA PHE A 39 5.60 -6.80 7.99
C PHE A 39 6.59 -5.71 7.52
N PRO A 40 6.56 -4.48 8.08
CA PRO A 40 5.58 -3.98 9.03
C PRO A 40 4.21 -3.74 8.37
N SER A 41 3.12 -3.99 9.10
CA SER A 41 1.74 -3.87 8.59
C SER A 41 1.22 -2.42 8.59
N THR A 42 2.09 -1.47 8.23
CA THR A 42 1.73 -0.04 8.12
C THR A 42 1.27 0.28 6.69
N THR A 43 0.40 1.27 6.53
CA THR A 43 -0.30 1.60 5.27
C THR A 43 0.60 1.56 4.03
N GLY A 44 1.76 2.23 4.07
CA GLY A 44 2.68 2.28 2.93
C GLY A 44 3.20 0.89 2.51
N PRO A 45 3.97 0.19 3.36
CA PRO A 45 4.43 -1.17 3.07
C PRO A 45 3.29 -2.15 2.74
N ALA A 46 2.17 -2.07 3.47
CA ALA A 46 1.01 -2.94 3.27
C ALA A 46 0.36 -2.78 1.88
N TYR A 47 0.46 -1.61 1.27
CA TYR A 47 -0.08 -1.37 -0.07
C TYR A 47 0.85 -1.83 -1.20
N THR A 48 2.13 -2.07 -0.91
CA THR A 48 3.12 -2.43 -1.93
C THR A 48 2.73 -3.71 -2.68
N PRO A 49 2.30 -4.81 -2.03
CA PRO A 49 1.89 -6.01 -2.76
C PRO A 49 0.66 -5.80 -3.64
N TYR A 50 -0.28 -4.95 -3.23
CA TYR A 50 -1.47 -4.65 -4.02
C TYR A 50 -1.12 -3.83 -5.28
N LEU A 51 -0.20 -2.88 -5.14
CA LEU A 51 0.17 -1.98 -6.23
C LEU A 51 1.20 -2.59 -7.18
N LEU A 52 2.19 -3.32 -6.67
CA LEU A 52 3.37 -3.77 -7.43
C LEU A 52 3.46 -5.31 -7.53
N GLY A 53 2.60 -6.04 -6.82
CA GLY A 53 2.66 -7.51 -6.79
C GLY A 53 3.91 -8.06 -6.08
N LYS A 54 4.58 -7.26 -5.25
CA LYS A 54 5.85 -7.60 -4.58
C LYS A 54 5.88 -7.12 -3.13
N PHE A 55 6.71 -7.77 -2.34
CA PHE A 55 6.99 -7.34 -0.96
C PHE A 55 7.80 -6.02 -0.93
N PRO A 56 7.61 -5.16 0.09
CA PRO A 56 8.26 -3.85 0.21
C PRO A 56 9.78 -3.86 0.07
N GLY A 57 10.44 -4.92 0.56
CA GLY A 57 11.89 -5.08 0.45
C GLY A 57 12.41 -5.20 -0.99
N ARG A 58 11.57 -5.61 -1.95
CA ARG A 58 11.92 -5.65 -3.38
C ARG A 58 11.58 -4.36 -4.12
N CYS A 59 10.79 -3.48 -3.52
CA CYS A 59 10.28 -2.27 -4.15
C CYS A 59 11.00 -1.01 -3.72
N ASN A 60 12.07 -1.12 -2.92
CA ASN A 60 12.74 0.02 -2.30
C ASN A 60 11.77 0.91 -1.48
N PHE A 61 10.77 0.29 -0.85
CA PHE A 61 9.73 0.99 -0.09
C PHE A 61 9.54 0.37 1.30
N PRO A 62 10.54 0.47 2.18
CA PRO A 62 10.56 -0.26 3.46
C PRO A 62 9.62 0.31 4.52
N GLY A 63 9.18 1.57 4.39
CA GLY A 63 8.38 2.23 5.40
C GLY A 63 8.08 3.69 5.06
N ILE A 64 7.23 4.32 5.88
CA ILE A 64 6.88 5.74 5.75
C ILE A 64 8.06 6.68 6.05
N ARG A 65 9.00 6.19 6.87
CA ARG A 65 10.27 6.85 7.17
C ARG A 65 11.39 5.84 7.11
N TRP A 66 12.51 6.22 6.50
CA TRP A 66 13.67 5.34 6.39
C TRP A 66 14.95 6.15 6.20
N PHE A 67 16.09 5.51 6.44
CA PHE A 67 17.42 6.12 6.40
C PHE A 67 18.35 5.32 5.50
N ASP A 68 19.01 6.00 4.57
CA ASP A 68 20.00 5.42 3.67
C ASP A 68 21.41 5.67 4.21
N LYS A 69 22.00 4.62 4.77
CA LYS A 69 23.37 4.64 5.30
C LYS A 69 24.41 4.96 4.22
N LYS A 70 24.20 4.51 2.97
CA LYS A 70 25.16 4.68 1.86
C LYS A 70 25.14 6.12 1.36
N GLU A 71 23.96 6.72 1.23
CA GLU A 71 23.85 8.13 0.83
C GLU A 71 24.35 9.06 1.94
N PHE A 72 24.04 8.74 3.19
CA PHE A 72 24.56 9.50 4.34
C PHE A 72 26.09 9.49 4.41
N SER A 73 26.74 8.34 4.17
CA SER A 73 28.20 8.25 4.22
C SER A 73 28.91 9.02 3.09
N LYS A 74 28.24 9.22 1.95
CA LYS A 74 28.81 9.97 0.81
C LYS A 74 28.68 11.48 1.03
N ASN A 75 27.52 11.93 1.49
CA ASN A 75 27.26 13.35 1.70
C ASN A 75 26.28 13.55 2.86
N PHE A 76 26.81 14.06 3.96
CA PHE A 76 26.03 14.35 5.16
C PHE A 76 24.88 15.34 4.89
N PHE A 77 25.02 16.28 3.97
CA PHE A 77 23.99 17.29 3.65
C PHE A 77 23.01 16.86 2.55
N SER A 78 23.10 15.63 2.05
CA SER A 78 22.20 15.14 0.99
C SER A 78 20.77 15.00 1.49
N TYR A 79 19.80 15.53 0.74
CA TYR A 79 18.37 15.26 0.95
C TYR A 79 17.98 13.80 0.66
N LYS A 80 18.88 12.97 0.14
CA LYS A 80 18.65 11.54 -0.13
C LYS A 80 18.98 10.61 1.04
N ARG A 81 19.58 11.15 2.11
CA ARG A 81 20.03 10.36 3.27
C ARG A 81 18.90 9.79 4.11
N PHE A 82 17.71 10.37 4.05
CA PHE A 82 16.50 9.85 4.69
C PHE A 82 15.26 10.15 3.85
N ARG A 83 14.14 9.54 4.24
CA ARG A 83 12.81 9.89 3.76
C ARG A 83 11.83 10.02 4.91
N SER A 84 10.88 10.95 4.76
CA SER A 84 9.64 11.01 5.51
C SER A 84 8.47 11.38 4.59
N TYR A 85 7.71 10.38 4.16
CA TYR A 85 6.55 10.56 3.27
C TYR A 85 5.33 11.25 3.91
N ILE A 86 5.48 11.77 5.13
CA ILE A 86 4.47 12.60 5.82
C ILE A 86 4.60 14.08 5.42
N GLY A 87 5.63 14.47 4.66
CA GLY A 87 5.83 15.84 4.18
C GLY A 87 6.06 15.92 2.67
N TYR A 88 6.82 16.93 2.23
CA TYR A 88 7.14 17.15 0.81
C TYR A 88 7.81 15.96 0.12
N GLU A 89 8.49 15.10 0.89
CA GLU A 89 9.12 13.90 0.34
C GLU A 89 8.10 12.89 -0.19
N THR A 90 6.79 13.03 0.12
CA THR A 90 5.72 12.22 -0.47
C THR A 90 5.72 12.27 -2.00
N TYR A 91 6.05 13.44 -2.59
CA TYR A 91 6.16 13.60 -4.04
C TYR A 91 7.34 12.80 -4.65
N LEU A 92 8.28 12.35 -3.82
CA LEU A 92 9.42 11.53 -4.25
C LEU A 92 9.08 10.03 -4.26
N MET A 93 7.92 9.60 -3.75
CA MET A 93 7.56 8.18 -3.67
C MET A 93 7.68 7.46 -5.02
N ASN A 94 7.16 8.06 -6.10
CA ASN A 94 7.26 7.48 -7.45
C ASN A 94 8.70 7.34 -7.95
N SER A 95 9.60 8.23 -7.49
CA SER A 95 11.02 8.19 -7.86
C SER A 95 11.83 7.23 -7.00
N ASP A 96 11.41 7.01 -5.74
CA ASP A 96 12.07 6.13 -4.79
C ASP A 96 11.67 4.66 -4.99
N ILE A 97 10.45 4.37 -5.45
CA ILE A 97 10.00 3.01 -5.76
C ILE A 97 10.84 2.39 -6.89
N SER A 98 11.13 1.09 -6.77
CA SER A 98 11.86 0.34 -7.80
C SER A 98 11.15 0.43 -9.15
N LYS A 99 11.89 0.90 -10.16
CA LYS A 99 11.43 0.99 -11.56
C LYS A 99 11.46 -0.35 -12.30
N GLU A 100 11.96 -1.40 -11.66
CA GLU A 100 11.98 -2.76 -12.22
C GLU A 100 10.58 -3.40 -12.25
N HIS A 101 9.61 -2.80 -11.57
CA HIS A 101 8.28 -3.36 -11.40
C HIS A 101 7.23 -2.35 -11.85
N LYS A 102 6.31 -2.82 -12.68
CA LYS A 102 5.15 -2.02 -13.09
C LYS A 102 4.10 -2.05 -11.98
N THR A 103 3.52 -0.89 -11.71
CA THR A 103 2.34 -0.76 -10.86
C THR A 103 1.09 -1.28 -11.59
N ILE A 104 0.05 -1.62 -10.84
CA ILE A 104 -1.26 -2.01 -11.39
C ILE A 104 -1.83 -0.94 -12.32
N PHE A 105 -1.56 0.34 -12.06
CA PHE A 105 -2.00 1.48 -12.88
C PHE A 105 -1.25 1.56 -14.22
N GLU A 106 -0.02 1.04 -14.30
CA GLU A 106 0.73 0.95 -15.57
C GLU A 106 0.39 -0.31 -16.37
N ILE A 107 -0.20 -1.32 -15.71
CA ILE A 107 -0.59 -2.59 -16.34
C ILE A 107 -2.01 -2.50 -16.89
N ILE A 108 -2.93 -1.87 -16.16
CA ILE A 108 -4.34 -1.77 -16.52
C ILE A 108 -4.57 -0.44 -17.24
N PRO A 109 -4.93 -0.45 -18.54
CA PRO A 109 -5.28 0.79 -19.24
C PRO A 109 -6.52 1.44 -18.63
N ASP A 110 -6.63 2.75 -18.75
CA ASP A 110 -7.78 3.55 -18.27
C ASP A 110 -8.09 3.36 -16.77
N SER A 111 -7.05 3.14 -15.95
CA SER A 111 -7.22 3.02 -14.51
C SER A 111 -7.70 4.34 -13.91
N LEU A 112 -8.81 4.31 -13.17
CA LEU A 112 -9.41 5.48 -12.53
C LEU A 112 -9.13 5.50 -11.02
N SER A 113 -8.86 6.69 -10.48
CA SER A 113 -8.90 6.96 -9.05
C SER A 113 -10.28 7.53 -8.72
N ILE A 114 -10.96 6.97 -7.71
CA ILE A 114 -12.29 7.44 -7.25
C ILE A 114 -12.26 8.90 -6.77
N LEU A 115 -11.07 9.44 -6.47
CA LEU A 115 -10.88 10.81 -6.00
C LEU A 115 -10.48 11.79 -7.10
N ASN A 116 -10.35 11.35 -8.35
CA ASN A 116 -10.10 12.23 -9.49
C ASN A 116 -11.41 12.42 -10.27
N GLU A 117 -12.25 13.34 -9.79
CA GLU A 117 -13.22 14.08 -10.60
C GLU A 117 -12.69 15.50 -10.84
#